data_AF-A0A4P9VTM7-F1
#
_entry.id   AF-A0A4P9VTM7-F1
#
_cell.length_a   1.000
_cell.length_b   1.000
_cell.length_c   1.000
_cell.angle_alpha   90.00
_cell.angle_beta   90.00
_cell.angle_gamma   90.00
#
_symmetry.space_group_name_H-M   'P 1'
#
loop_
_entity.id
_entity.type
_entity.pdbx_description
1 polymer ?
#
loop_
_entity_poly.entity_id
_entity_poly.type
_entity_poly.pdbx_seq_one_letter_code
_entity_poly.pdbx_strand_id
1 'polypeptide(L)'
;RSTPDLLNSLLVFQMCAIPFLVDMTPTLIDAAGKVGMKRPLYAIVKATFFKHFCGGEDLKEVLPTMETFKKARVGSILDLALEADLDAGSLTGAAAHEHARKVAGQFRDSIDIAAENPGSFIAVKITALIPPAILQRWSNSIVLLQDAIYSPPAVRLLLRAPIEPVAEDNALITEDDISTTALVTPEIDSVAAHARARKVRIMVDAEQTYFQPAIDDVAAALAIRFNPPFAPKGTRTPPPTIYNTYQMYLKDSTERLALDTDRAARSGNRFGVKIVRGAYMESERERAEELGIPSPIHDTREDTHAAYNAAIEFLAGRLAAGERPLAFVVASH
;
A
#
# COMPACT_ATOMS: atom_id res chain seq x y z
N ARG A 1 9.10 -21.87 -19.32
CA ARG A 1 10.41 -21.53 -18.73
C ARG A 1 11.42 -22.62 -19.13
N SER A 2 12.71 -22.30 -19.19
CA SER A 2 13.76 -23.27 -19.55
C SER A 2 14.22 -24.09 -18.33
N THR A 3 14.85 -25.25 -18.54
CA THR A 3 15.40 -26.09 -17.44
C THR A 3 16.37 -25.33 -16.52
N PRO A 4 17.31 -24.51 -17.04
CA PRO A 4 18.15 -23.67 -16.19
C PRO A 4 17.37 -22.67 -15.32
N ASP A 5 16.28 -22.08 -15.84
CA ASP A 5 15.46 -21.15 -15.06
C ASP A 5 14.74 -21.86 -13.90
N LEU A 6 14.33 -23.12 -14.10
CA LEU A 6 13.70 -23.94 -13.07
C LEU A 6 14.71 -24.33 -11.99
N LEU A 7 15.94 -24.71 -12.36
CA LEU A 7 17.01 -25.02 -11.41
C LEU A 7 17.39 -23.78 -10.58
N ASN A 8 17.52 -22.61 -11.20
CA ASN A 8 17.76 -21.37 -10.47
C ASN A 8 16.60 -21.05 -9.51
N SER A 9 15.36 -21.25 -9.94
CA SER A 9 14.19 -21.03 -9.08
C SER A 9 14.20 -21.98 -7.88
N LEU A 10 14.49 -23.26 -8.09
CA LEU A 10 14.61 -24.24 -7.01
C LEU A 10 15.73 -23.87 -6.02
N LEU A 11 16.89 -23.46 -6.53
CA LEU A 11 18.01 -23.00 -5.71
C LEU A 11 17.62 -21.79 -4.85
N VAL A 12 16.99 -20.77 -5.45
CA VAL A 12 16.52 -19.56 -4.74
C VAL A 12 15.51 -19.94 -3.65
N PHE A 13 14.52 -20.77 -3.95
CA PHE A 13 13.55 -21.22 -2.94
C PHE A 13 14.21 -22.00 -1.79
N GLN A 14 15.17 -22.88 -2.10
CA GLN A 14 15.91 -23.61 -1.07
C GLN A 14 16.75 -22.68 -0.19
N MET A 15 17.38 -21.65 -0.76
CA MET A 15 18.12 -20.65 0.01
C MET A 15 17.20 -19.84 0.92
N CYS A 16 16.06 -19.37 0.43
CA CYS A 16 15.06 -18.65 1.22
C CYS A 16 14.44 -19.50 2.33
N ALA A 17 14.43 -20.82 2.19
CA ALA A 17 13.91 -21.75 3.20
C ALA A 17 14.88 -22.01 4.36
N ILE A 18 16.09 -21.44 4.35
CA ILE A 18 17.09 -21.57 5.42
C ILE A 18 17.07 -20.28 6.28
N PRO A 19 16.41 -20.27 7.45
CA PRO A 19 16.22 -19.04 8.25
C PRO A 19 17.55 -18.35 8.58
N PHE A 20 18.54 -19.13 9.03
CA PHE A 20 19.88 -18.64 9.34
C PHE A 20 20.53 -17.85 8.19
N LEU A 21 20.33 -18.27 6.93
CA LEU A 21 20.89 -17.58 5.77
C LEU A 21 20.17 -16.25 5.53
N VAL A 22 18.84 -16.24 5.67
CA VAL A 22 18.01 -15.04 5.56
C VAL A 22 18.42 -14.03 6.63
N ASP A 23 18.52 -14.46 7.88
CA ASP A 23 18.88 -13.61 9.03
C ASP A 23 20.31 -13.02 8.91
N MET A 24 21.25 -13.78 8.32
CA MET A 24 22.61 -13.30 8.08
C MET A 24 22.76 -12.36 6.88
N THR A 25 21.73 -12.24 6.04
CA THR A 25 21.82 -11.49 4.77
C THR A 25 22.25 -10.03 4.96
N PRO A 26 21.68 -9.25 5.91
CA PRO A 26 22.12 -7.88 6.15
C PRO A 26 23.60 -7.79 6.53
N THR A 27 24.07 -8.68 7.40
CA THR A 27 25.48 -8.74 7.84
C THR A 27 26.42 -9.08 6.68
N LEU A 28 26.03 -10.03 5.82
CA LEU A 28 26.81 -10.42 4.64
C LEU A 28 26.92 -9.27 3.64
N ILE A 29 25.84 -8.53 3.41
CA ILE A 29 25.84 -7.36 2.51
C ILE A 29 26.74 -6.26 3.07
N ASP A 30 26.64 -5.95 4.36
CA ASP A 30 27.48 -4.94 5.01
C ASP A 30 28.97 -5.33 4.99
N ALA A 31 29.27 -6.59 5.34
CA ALA A 31 30.63 -7.12 5.29
C ALA A 31 31.21 -7.09 3.87
N ALA A 32 30.44 -7.51 2.86
CA ALA A 32 30.83 -7.41 1.46
C ALA A 32 31.05 -5.94 1.02
N GLY A 33 30.29 -5.02 1.62
CA GLY A 33 30.48 -3.59 1.49
C GLY A 33 31.84 -3.11 1.97
N LYS A 34 32.21 -3.50 3.20
CA LYS A 34 33.46 -3.11 3.86
C LYS A 34 34.71 -3.64 3.15
N VAL A 35 34.62 -4.80 2.51
CA VAL A 35 35.74 -5.44 1.79
C VAL A 35 35.74 -5.17 0.28
N GLY A 36 34.89 -4.28 -0.22
CA GLY A 36 34.86 -3.90 -1.64
C GLY A 36 34.26 -4.94 -2.60
N MET A 37 33.60 -5.98 -2.08
CA MET A 37 32.97 -7.07 -2.84
C MET A 37 31.52 -6.80 -3.25
N LYS A 38 31.02 -5.55 -3.14
CA LYS A 38 29.65 -5.21 -3.54
C LYS A 38 29.35 -5.63 -4.98
N ARG A 39 30.23 -5.33 -5.93
CA ARG A 39 29.98 -5.60 -7.37
C ARG A 39 29.79 -7.10 -7.68
N PRO A 40 30.70 -8.01 -7.26
CA PRO A 40 30.47 -9.45 -7.38
C PRO A 40 29.20 -9.93 -6.69
N LEU A 41 28.92 -9.44 -5.47
CA LEU A 41 27.72 -9.82 -4.73
C LEU A 41 26.45 -9.42 -5.48
N TYR A 42 26.36 -8.18 -5.95
CA TYR A 42 25.24 -7.70 -6.76
C TYR A 42 25.09 -8.50 -8.06
N ALA A 43 26.19 -8.93 -8.70
CA ALA A 43 26.12 -9.79 -9.87
C ALA A 43 25.51 -11.17 -9.56
N ILE A 44 25.83 -11.76 -8.40
CA ILE A 44 25.22 -13.02 -7.93
C ILE A 44 23.73 -12.81 -7.66
N VAL A 45 23.37 -11.77 -6.90
CA VAL A 45 21.97 -11.44 -6.58
C VAL A 45 21.17 -11.23 -7.87
N LYS A 46 21.74 -10.51 -8.84
CA LYS A 46 21.16 -10.25 -10.16
C LYS A 46 20.91 -11.54 -10.95
N ALA A 47 21.89 -12.44 -10.97
CA ALA A 47 21.80 -13.70 -11.69
C ALA A 47 20.83 -14.72 -11.04
N THR A 48 20.51 -14.55 -9.75
CA THR A 48 19.74 -15.52 -8.96
C THR A 48 18.40 -14.98 -8.50
N PHE A 49 18.37 -14.24 -7.38
CA PHE A 49 17.17 -13.72 -6.71
C PHE A 49 16.43 -12.69 -7.57
N PHE A 50 17.17 -11.72 -8.13
CA PHE A 50 16.56 -10.65 -8.93
C PHE A 50 15.82 -11.22 -10.14
N LYS A 51 16.44 -12.15 -10.88
CA LYS A 51 15.81 -12.83 -12.01
C LYS A 51 14.56 -13.63 -11.62
N HIS A 52 14.44 -14.04 -10.36
CA HIS A 52 13.27 -14.78 -9.87
C HIS A 52 12.13 -13.86 -9.42
N PHE A 53 12.44 -12.79 -8.68
CA PHE A 53 11.45 -11.92 -8.02
C PHE A 53 11.15 -10.61 -8.76
N CYS A 54 12.09 -10.09 -9.56
CA CYS A 54 11.95 -8.80 -10.23
C CYS A 54 11.62 -8.98 -11.71
N GLY A 55 10.68 -8.16 -12.20
CA GLY A 55 10.26 -8.20 -13.61
C GLY A 55 11.25 -7.56 -14.59
N GLY A 56 12.18 -6.74 -14.09
CA GLY A 56 13.20 -5.98 -14.82
C GLY A 56 13.88 -4.96 -13.89
N GLU A 57 15.05 -4.43 -14.26
CA GLU A 57 15.76 -3.38 -13.47
C GLU A 57 15.19 -2.00 -13.67
N ASP A 58 14.57 -1.78 -14.82
CA ASP A 58 13.89 -0.55 -15.13
C ASP A 58 12.55 -0.82 -15.81
N LEU A 59 11.81 0.26 -15.96
CA LEU A 59 10.48 0.27 -16.57
C LEU A 59 10.44 -0.31 -17.99
N LYS A 60 11.51 -0.21 -18.77
CA LYS A 60 11.58 -0.77 -20.13
C LYS A 60 11.86 -2.27 -20.12
N GLU A 61 12.72 -2.73 -19.21
CA GLU A 61 13.03 -4.15 -19.05
C GLU A 61 11.85 -4.98 -18.52
N VAL A 62 10.87 -4.34 -17.88
CA VAL A 62 9.63 -5.00 -17.41
C VAL A 62 8.68 -5.36 -18.56
N LEU A 63 8.71 -4.64 -19.70
CA LEU A 63 7.78 -4.85 -20.82
C LEU A 63 7.80 -6.29 -21.40
N PRO A 64 8.97 -6.90 -21.71
CA PRO A 64 9.02 -8.29 -22.17
C PRO A 64 8.41 -9.29 -21.18
N THR A 65 8.58 -9.05 -19.88
CA THR A 65 8.00 -9.88 -18.81
C THR A 65 6.48 -9.76 -18.82
N MET A 66 5.96 -8.54 -18.90
CA MET A 66 4.51 -8.30 -19.00
C MET A 66 3.89 -8.91 -20.26
N GLU A 67 4.55 -8.80 -21.41
CA GLU A 67 4.09 -9.42 -22.65
C GLU A 67 4.05 -10.95 -22.56
N THR A 68 4.99 -11.53 -21.81
CA THR A 68 4.97 -12.98 -21.52
C THR A 68 3.75 -13.35 -20.68
N PHE A 69 3.42 -12.58 -19.64
CA PHE A 69 2.22 -12.80 -18.82
C PHE A 69 0.94 -12.62 -19.63
N LYS A 70 0.86 -11.57 -20.46
CA LYS A 70 -0.30 -11.32 -21.34
C LYS A 70 -0.54 -12.46 -22.33
N LYS A 71 0.51 -13.03 -22.94
CA LYS A 71 0.39 -14.23 -23.80
C LYS A 71 -0.21 -15.42 -23.04
N ALA A 72 0.06 -15.52 -21.73
CA ALA A 72 -0.53 -16.50 -20.83
C ALA A 72 -1.90 -16.07 -20.24
N ARG A 73 -2.46 -14.92 -20.66
CA ARG A 73 -3.68 -14.31 -20.13
C ARG A 73 -3.61 -13.96 -18.63
N VAL A 74 -2.40 -13.69 -18.15
CA VAL A 74 -2.11 -13.24 -16.79
C VAL A 74 -1.92 -11.71 -16.82
N GLY A 75 -2.68 -11.00 -15.98
CA GLY A 75 -2.52 -9.56 -15.79
C GLY A 75 -1.26 -9.23 -14.98
N SER A 76 -0.84 -7.97 -14.99
CA SER A 76 0.35 -7.51 -14.24
C SER A 76 -0.02 -6.39 -13.27
N ILE A 77 0.64 -6.41 -12.11
CA ILE A 77 0.68 -5.28 -11.17
C ILE A 77 2.15 -4.85 -11.17
N LEU A 78 2.45 -3.65 -11.66
CA LEU A 78 3.81 -3.12 -11.58
C LEU A 78 4.00 -2.52 -10.21
N ASP A 79 4.91 -3.13 -9.45
CA ASP A 79 5.34 -2.62 -8.16
C ASP A 79 6.70 -1.96 -8.33
N LEU A 80 6.71 -0.63 -8.23
CA LEU A 80 7.97 0.12 -8.21
C LEU A 80 8.56 -0.01 -6.80
N ALA A 81 9.77 -0.55 -6.70
CA ALA A 81 10.52 -0.63 -5.46
C ALA A 81 11.01 0.77 -5.03
N LEU A 82 10.07 1.64 -4.67
CA LEU A 82 10.27 2.96 -4.08
C LEU A 82 9.84 2.84 -2.62
N GLU A 83 10.81 2.84 -1.71
CA GLU A 83 10.56 2.98 -0.29
C GLU A 83 10.77 4.44 0.12
N ALA A 84 10.18 4.86 1.23
CA ALA A 84 10.53 6.14 1.82
C ALA A 84 12.03 6.12 2.15
N ASP A 85 12.83 6.85 1.38
CA ASP A 85 14.24 7.06 1.71
C ASP A 85 14.32 7.56 3.16
N LEU A 86 15.21 6.98 3.97
CA LEU A 86 15.39 7.41 5.36
C LEU A 86 15.68 8.92 5.46
N ASP A 87 16.35 9.49 4.45
CA ASP A 87 16.65 10.91 4.32
C ASP A 87 15.42 11.76 3.90
N ALA A 88 14.40 11.14 3.29
CA ALA A 88 13.15 11.79 2.93
C ALA A 88 12.12 11.82 4.08
N GLY A 89 12.38 11.06 5.15
CA GLY A 89 11.51 10.85 6.31
C GLY A 89 10.97 12.12 6.97
N SER A 90 11.74 13.22 6.90
CA SER A 90 11.50 14.48 7.60
C SER A 90 11.43 15.71 6.70
N LEU A 91 11.27 15.53 5.39
CA LEU A 91 11.16 16.67 4.46
C LEU A 91 9.89 17.47 4.74
N THR A 92 9.95 18.79 4.55
CA THR A 92 8.79 19.68 4.62
C THR A 92 8.81 20.71 3.49
N GLY A 93 7.68 21.41 3.30
CA GLY A 93 7.54 22.52 2.35
C GLY A 93 7.98 22.18 0.92
N ALA A 94 8.82 23.05 0.35
CA ALA A 94 9.28 22.93 -1.04
C ALA A 94 10.14 21.67 -1.29
N ALA A 95 10.91 21.21 -0.31
CA ALA A 95 11.75 20.02 -0.47
C ALA A 95 10.90 18.74 -0.53
N ALA A 96 9.86 18.65 0.32
CA ALA A 96 8.88 17.58 0.23
C ALA A 96 8.11 17.62 -1.09
N HIS A 97 7.74 18.81 -1.58
CA HIS A 97 7.08 18.96 -2.88
C HIS A 97 7.97 18.50 -4.04
N GLU A 98 9.24 18.88 -4.06
CA GLU A 98 10.18 18.44 -5.10
C GLU A 98 10.37 16.92 -5.10
N HIS A 99 10.51 16.32 -3.91
CA HIS A 99 10.57 14.88 -3.75
C HIS A 99 9.31 14.20 -4.30
N ALA A 100 8.12 14.64 -3.86
CA ALA A 100 6.84 14.11 -4.31
C ALA A 100 6.66 14.25 -5.84
N ARG A 101 7.09 15.37 -6.43
CA ARG A 101 7.04 15.60 -7.88
C ARG A 101 7.90 14.59 -8.64
N LYS A 102 9.10 14.29 -8.15
CA LYS A 102 10.00 13.29 -8.74
C LYS A 102 9.38 11.90 -8.67
N VAL A 103 8.90 11.50 -7.51
CA VAL A 103 8.26 10.19 -7.28
C VAL A 103 6.98 10.04 -8.10
N ALA A 104 6.14 11.07 -8.14
CA ALA A 104 4.95 11.11 -9.00
C ALA A 104 5.30 10.97 -10.49
N GLY A 105 6.44 11.52 -10.92
CA GLY A 105 6.99 11.29 -12.26
C GLY A 105 7.25 9.82 -12.54
N GLN A 106 7.94 9.12 -11.63
CA GLN A 106 8.21 7.69 -11.76
C GLN A 106 6.93 6.85 -11.78
N PHE A 107 5.93 7.20 -10.97
CA PHE A 107 4.62 6.53 -11.03
C PHE A 107 3.89 6.76 -12.36
N ARG A 108 3.97 7.98 -12.93
CA ARG A 108 3.39 8.25 -14.26
C ARG A 108 4.11 7.46 -15.36
N ASP A 109 5.43 7.35 -15.30
CA ASP A 109 6.19 6.51 -16.23
C ASP A 109 5.78 5.03 -16.09
N SER A 110 5.60 4.53 -14.86
CA SER A 110 5.10 3.17 -14.58
C SER A 110 3.68 2.96 -15.13
N ILE A 111 2.80 3.95 -15.00
CA ILE A 111 1.47 3.94 -15.61
C ILE A 111 1.56 3.83 -17.13
N ASP A 112 2.47 4.57 -17.78
CA ASP A 112 2.59 4.52 -19.23
C ASP A 112 3.08 3.15 -19.72
N ILE A 113 3.99 2.51 -19.00
CA ILE A 113 4.39 1.12 -19.26
C ILE A 113 3.23 0.14 -19.00
N ALA A 114 2.53 0.30 -17.86
CA ALA A 114 1.40 -0.55 -17.52
C ALA A 114 0.27 -0.47 -18.56
N ALA A 115 0.09 0.69 -19.18
CA ALA A 115 -0.94 0.94 -20.19
C ALA A 115 -0.75 0.16 -21.49
N GLU A 116 0.46 -0.31 -21.80
CA GLU A 116 0.73 -1.21 -22.94
C GLU A 116 -0.01 -2.55 -22.81
N ASN A 117 -0.44 -2.89 -21.58
CA ASN A 117 -1.15 -4.10 -21.25
C ASN A 117 -2.50 -3.76 -20.59
N PRO A 118 -3.60 -3.77 -21.35
CA PRO A 118 -4.91 -3.37 -20.85
C PRO A 118 -5.33 -4.14 -19.59
N GLY A 119 -5.80 -3.39 -18.57
CA GLY A 119 -6.25 -3.95 -17.31
C GLY A 119 -5.16 -4.21 -16.27
N SER A 120 -3.92 -3.79 -16.55
CA SER A 120 -2.82 -3.77 -15.59
C SER A 120 -3.06 -2.78 -14.45
N PHE A 121 -2.33 -2.99 -13.36
CA PHE A 121 -2.28 -2.11 -12.21
C PHE A 121 -0.87 -1.58 -12.02
N ILE A 122 -0.74 -0.49 -11.27
CA ILE A 122 0.48 -0.15 -10.55
C ILE A 122 0.20 -0.21 -9.04
N ALA A 123 1.22 -0.52 -8.25
CA ALA A 123 1.19 -0.32 -6.80
C ALA A 123 1.80 1.04 -6.44
N VAL A 124 1.19 1.73 -5.49
CA VAL A 124 1.65 3.03 -4.99
C VAL A 124 1.69 2.95 -3.46
N LYS A 125 2.88 3.19 -2.90
CA LYS A 125 3.08 3.44 -1.48
C LYS A 125 2.96 4.93 -1.22
N ILE A 126 2.12 5.32 -0.27
CA ILE A 126 1.88 6.75 0.01
C ILE A 126 3.06 7.35 0.77
N THR A 127 3.77 6.54 1.56
CA THR A 127 5.01 6.96 2.25
C THR A 127 6.13 7.37 1.29
N ALA A 128 6.09 6.94 0.02
CA ALA A 128 7.02 7.39 -1.00
C ALA A 128 6.69 8.81 -1.52
N LEU A 129 5.46 9.30 -1.32
CA LEU A 129 5.01 10.63 -1.79
C LEU A 129 4.92 11.62 -0.64
N ILE A 130 4.42 11.19 0.52
CA ILE A 130 4.27 12.02 1.71
C ILE A 130 5.30 11.56 2.75
N PRO A 131 6.10 12.48 3.32
CA PRO A 131 7.07 12.16 4.36
C PRO A 131 6.45 11.32 5.50
N PRO A 132 7.05 10.17 5.86
CA PRO A 132 6.57 9.29 6.92
C PRO A 132 6.21 9.99 8.23
N ALA A 133 7.01 10.96 8.68
CA ALA A 133 6.74 11.69 9.91
C ALA A 133 5.42 12.48 9.85
N ILE A 134 5.06 13.02 8.68
CA ILE A 134 3.78 13.70 8.46
C ILE A 134 2.63 12.69 8.51
N LEU A 135 2.77 11.55 7.82
CA LEU A 135 1.75 10.49 7.81
C LEU A 135 1.48 9.92 9.22
N GLN A 136 2.52 9.78 10.04
CA GLN A 136 2.37 9.34 11.43
C GLN A 136 1.58 10.36 12.25
N ARG A 137 1.96 11.65 12.20
CA ARG A 137 1.25 12.72 12.91
C ARG A 137 -0.19 12.90 12.46
N TRP A 138 -0.43 12.78 11.15
CA TRP A 138 -1.77 12.77 10.57
C TRP A 138 -2.58 11.57 11.09
N SER A 139 -2.00 10.37 11.07
CA SER A 139 -2.67 9.15 11.56
C SER A 139 -3.04 9.26 13.05
N ASN A 140 -2.13 9.74 13.90
CA ASN A 140 -2.40 10.01 15.31
C ASN A 140 -3.61 10.94 15.49
N SER A 141 -3.66 12.01 14.70
CA SER A 141 -4.74 13.00 14.73
C SER A 141 -6.08 12.40 14.34
N ILE A 142 -6.13 11.55 13.31
CA ILE A 142 -7.33 10.82 12.89
C ILE A 142 -7.83 9.90 14.00
N VAL A 143 -6.94 9.09 14.59
CA VAL A 143 -7.29 8.12 15.63
C VAL A 143 -7.87 8.81 16.86
N LEU A 144 -7.23 9.90 17.32
CA LEU A 144 -7.72 10.68 18.46
C LEU A 144 -9.06 11.35 18.18
N LEU A 145 -9.27 11.89 16.99
CA LEU A 145 -10.56 12.46 16.60
C LEU A 145 -11.66 11.40 16.56
N GLN A 146 -11.36 10.21 16.04
CA GLN A 146 -12.32 9.11 15.99
C GLN A 146 -12.71 8.67 17.40
N ASP A 147 -11.75 8.42 18.28
CA ASP A 147 -12.00 8.04 19.67
C ASP A 147 -12.87 9.09 20.40
N ALA A 148 -12.56 10.37 20.20
CA ALA A 148 -13.32 11.47 20.78
C ALA A 148 -14.75 11.58 20.24
N ILE A 149 -15.01 11.22 18.97
CA ILE A 149 -16.36 11.23 18.38
C ILE A 149 -17.24 10.12 18.98
N TYR A 150 -16.68 8.96 19.31
CA TYR A 150 -17.43 7.85 19.91
C TYR A 150 -17.70 8.03 21.41
N SER A 151 -17.21 9.12 22.03
CA SER A 151 -17.45 9.49 23.42
C SER A 151 -18.26 10.80 23.53
N PRO A 152 -19.56 10.76 23.89
CA PRO A 152 -20.40 11.96 23.99
C PRO A 152 -19.85 13.10 24.90
N PRO A 153 -19.16 12.80 26.03
CA PRO A 153 -18.46 13.82 26.80
C PRO A 153 -17.26 14.42 26.05
N ALA A 154 -16.53 13.62 25.28
CA ALA A 154 -15.33 14.06 24.55
C ALA A 154 -15.68 15.00 23.39
N VAL A 155 -16.77 14.78 22.65
CA VAL A 155 -17.24 15.72 21.62
C VAL A 155 -17.49 17.13 22.18
N ARG A 156 -18.07 17.21 23.39
CA ARG A 156 -18.29 18.51 24.06
C ARG A 156 -16.97 19.13 24.55
N LEU A 157 -15.97 18.32 24.86
CA LEU A 157 -14.64 18.77 25.25
C LEU A 157 -13.85 19.31 24.05
N LEU A 158 -13.92 18.63 22.89
CA LEU A 158 -13.32 19.08 21.63
C LEU A 158 -13.79 20.48 21.21
N LEU A 159 -15.07 20.78 21.44
CA LEU A 159 -15.63 22.11 21.16
C LEU A 159 -15.12 23.20 22.12
N ARG A 160 -14.49 22.81 23.24
CA ARG A 160 -14.05 23.73 24.31
C ARG A 160 -12.53 23.81 24.47
N ALA A 161 -11.80 22.78 24.08
CA ALA A 161 -10.35 22.71 24.18
C ALA A 161 -9.78 21.95 22.96
N PRO A 162 -8.65 22.42 22.38
CA PRO A 162 -7.96 21.71 21.31
C PRO A 162 -7.45 20.34 21.79
N ILE A 163 -7.32 19.40 20.86
CA ILE A 163 -6.70 18.09 21.13
C ILE A 163 -5.21 18.31 21.35
N GLU A 164 -4.68 17.75 22.43
CA GLU A 164 -3.25 17.74 22.72
C GLU A 164 -2.69 16.32 22.55
N PRO A 165 -1.40 16.16 22.19
CA PRO A 165 -0.73 14.87 22.20
C PRO A 165 -0.84 14.21 23.59
N VAL A 166 -1.08 12.90 23.63
CA VAL A 166 -1.18 12.15 24.89
C VAL A 166 0.22 11.71 25.37
N ALA A 167 1.22 11.74 24.49
CA ALA A 167 2.62 11.39 24.74
C ALA A 167 3.56 12.07 23.72
N GLU A 168 4.86 12.08 24.00
CA GLU A 168 5.86 12.74 23.11
C GLU A 168 5.99 12.02 21.75
N ASP A 169 5.77 10.70 21.72
CA ASP A 169 5.84 9.84 20.55
C ASP A 169 4.54 9.82 19.71
N ASN A 170 3.49 10.52 20.15
CA ASN A 170 2.20 10.60 19.45
C ASN A 170 1.84 12.02 18.99
N ALA A 171 2.85 12.81 18.62
CA ALA A 171 2.68 14.15 18.07
C ALA A 171 1.55 14.22 17.02
N LEU A 172 0.83 15.34 17.04
CA LEU A 172 -0.30 15.61 16.15
C LEU A 172 0.15 16.39 14.93
N ILE A 173 -0.71 16.42 13.91
CA ILE A 173 -0.47 17.19 12.69
C ILE A 173 -0.26 18.67 13.02
N THR A 174 0.74 19.28 12.39
CA THR A 174 1.11 20.69 12.58
C THR A 174 0.64 21.57 11.43
N GLU A 175 0.71 22.89 11.57
CA GLU A 175 0.43 23.81 10.46
C GLU A 175 1.40 23.63 9.29
N ASP A 176 2.68 23.35 9.58
CA ASP A 176 3.69 23.05 8.55
C ASP A 176 3.36 21.75 7.80
N ASP A 177 2.88 20.73 8.50
CA ASP A 177 2.42 19.47 7.90
C ASP A 177 1.25 19.69 6.95
N ILE A 178 0.27 20.51 7.35
CA ILE A 178 -0.88 20.85 6.52
C ILE A 178 -0.41 21.61 5.27
N SER A 179 0.46 22.61 5.43
CA SER A 179 0.98 23.40 4.32
C SER A 179 1.80 22.54 3.35
N THR A 180 2.61 21.62 3.88
CA THR A 180 3.40 20.66 3.11
C THR A 180 2.50 19.70 2.33
N THR A 181 1.50 19.12 3.00
CA THR A 181 0.56 18.19 2.37
C THR A 181 -0.25 18.87 1.27
N ALA A 182 -0.59 20.16 1.43
CA ALA A 182 -1.26 20.94 0.40
C ALA A 182 -0.41 21.13 -0.86
N LEU A 183 0.93 21.20 -0.74
CA LEU A 183 1.85 21.25 -1.89
C LEU A 183 2.02 19.88 -2.55
N VAL A 184 1.99 18.79 -1.78
CA VAL A 184 2.19 17.42 -2.26
C VAL A 184 0.93 16.84 -2.91
N THR A 185 -0.26 17.18 -2.42
CA THR A 185 -1.55 16.63 -2.88
C THR A 185 -1.76 16.73 -4.41
N PRO A 186 -1.46 17.87 -5.08
CA PRO A 186 -1.55 17.97 -6.53
C PRO A 186 -0.68 16.95 -7.29
N GLU A 187 0.48 16.56 -6.75
CA GLU A 187 1.34 15.55 -7.37
C GLU A 187 0.69 14.16 -7.28
N ILE A 188 0.11 13.80 -6.13
CA ILE A 188 -0.65 12.55 -5.96
C ILE A 188 -1.86 12.51 -6.89
N ASP A 189 -2.60 13.62 -6.97
CA ASP A 189 -3.76 13.76 -7.86
C ASP A 189 -3.37 13.60 -9.33
N SER A 190 -2.20 14.12 -9.72
CA SER A 190 -1.69 13.97 -11.08
C SER A 190 -1.45 12.50 -11.46
N VAL A 191 -0.99 11.67 -10.51
CA VAL A 191 -0.79 10.23 -10.73
C VAL A 191 -2.14 9.55 -10.94
N ALA A 192 -3.13 9.83 -10.10
CA ALA A 192 -4.47 9.26 -10.23
C ALA A 192 -5.19 9.71 -11.51
N ALA A 193 -5.06 10.99 -11.88
CA ALA A 193 -5.59 11.54 -13.12
C ALA A 193 -4.95 10.87 -14.34
N HIS A 194 -3.62 10.69 -14.34
CA HIS A 194 -2.90 10.02 -15.42
C HIS A 194 -3.30 8.55 -15.54
N ALA A 195 -3.38 7.81 -14.42
CA ALA A 195 -3.84 6.42 -14.41
C ALA A 195 -5.25 6.28 -15.01
N ARG A 196 -6.18 7.15 -14.61
CA ARG A 196 -7.53 7.20 -15.15
C ARG A 196 -7.54 7.44 -16.66
N ALA A 197 -6.75 8.41 -17.14
CA ALA A 197 -6.64 8.74 -18.56
C ALA A 197 -6.06 7.57 -19.39
N ARG A 198 -5.06 6.89 -18.84
CA ARG A 198 -4.38 5.74 -19.47
C ARG A 198 -5.10 4.41 -19.23
N LYS A 199 -6.23 4.40 -18.49
CA LYS A 199 -7.03 3.22 -18.13
C LYS A 199 -6.24 2.17 -17.35
N VAL A 200 -5.29 2.63 -16.55
CA VAL A 200 -4.51 1.83 -15.59
C VAL A 200 -5.13 2.00 -14.21
N ARG A 201 -5.07 0.96 -13.40
CA ARG A 201 -5.60 0.97 -12.02
C ARG A 201 -4.45 1.18 -11.04
N ILE A 202 -4.73 1.83 -9.93
CA ILE A 202 -3.79 2.05 -8.83
C ILE A 202 -4.24 1.20 -7.65
N MET A 203 -3.32 0.39 -7.13
CA MET A 203 -3.41 -0.18 -5.80
C MET A 203 -2.65 0.74 -4.84
N VAL A 204 -3.38 1.37 -3.92
CA VAL A 204 -2.75 2.01 -2.78
C VAL A 204 -2.36 0.90 -1.82
N ASP A 205 -1.06 0.69 -1.65
CA ASP A 205 -0.56 -0.35 -0.77
C ASP A 205 -0.79 0.02 0.69
N ALA A 206 -1.08 -1.00 1.48
CA ALA A 206 -1.16 -0.87 2.93
C ALA A 206 0.25 -1.02 3.51
N GLU A 207 0.54 -0.24 4.54
CA GLU A 207 1.86 -0.13 5.16
C GLU A 207 1.71 -0.38 6.67
N GLN A 208 2.65 0.04 7.50
CA GLN A 208 2.57 -0.18 8.94
C GLN A 208 1.38 0.55 9.57
N THR A 209 0.87 0.01 10.69
CA THR A 209 -0.38 0.47 11.35
C THR A 209 -0.38 1.94 11.73
N TYR A 210 0.78 2.50 12.05
CA TYR A 210 0.93 3.90 12.44
C TYR A 210 0.91 4.90 11.28
N PHE A 211 0.98 4.44 10.03
CA PHE A 211 0.72 5.26 8.84
C PHE A 211 -0.66 5.00 8.25
N GLN A 212 -1.23 3.81 8.52
CA GLN A 212 -2.39 3.31 7.79
C GLN A 212 -3.61 4.24 7.82
N PRO A 213 -3.99 4.90 8.94
CA PRO A 213 -5.13 5.83 8.94
C PRO A 213 -4.99 6.99 7.94
N ALA A 214 -3.81 7.59 7.82
CA ALA A 214 -3.56 8.65 6.84
C ALA A 214 -3.53 8.10 5.40
N ILE A 215 -2.96 6.91 5.19
CA ILE A 215 -2.95 6.23 3.89
C ILE A 215 -4.39 5.93 3.43
N ASP A 216 -5.23 5.43 4.33
CA ASP A 216 -6.63 5.16 4.06
C ASP A 216 -7.42 6.43 3.73
N ASP A 217 -7.14 7.54 4.43
CA ASP A 217 -7.78 8.83 4.16
C ASP A 217 -7.41 9.35 2.77
N VAL A 218 -6.13 9.27 2.39
CA VAL A 218 -5.66 9.59 1.03
C VAL A 218 -6.33 8.69 -0.01
N ALA A 219 -6.37 7.38 0.23
CA ALA A 219 -6.99 6.42 -0.69
C ALA A 219 -8.49 6.70 -0.87
N ALA A 220 -9.21 7.00 0.22
CA ALA A 220 -10.63 7.36 0.20
C ALA A 220 -10.86 8.67 -0.57
N ALA A 221 -10.04 9.70 -0.33
CA ALA A 221 -10.11 10.97 -1.04
C ALA A 221 -9.85 10.82 -2.54
N LEU A 222 -8.88 9.99 -2.93
CA LEU A 222 -8.61 9.66 -4.33
C LEU A 222 -9.78 8.87 -4.95
N ALA A 223 -10.32 7.88 -4.25
CA ALA A 223 -11.46 7.11 -4.72
C ALA A 223 -12.69 8.00 -4.97
N ILE A 224 -13.00 8.94 -4.06
CA ILE A 224 -14.11 9.87 -4.22
C ILE A 224 -13.96 10.72 -5.48
N ARG A 225 -12.74 11.15 -5.81
CA ARG A 225 -12.47 12.07 -6.93
C ARG A 225 -12.29 11.36 -8.27
N PHE A 226 -11.72 10.16 -8.28
CA PHE A 226 -11.24 9.50 -9.51
C PHE A 226 -11.93 8.18 -9.84
N ASN A 227 -12.66 7.55 -8.90
CA ASN A 227 -13.47 6.39 -9.24
C ASN A 227 -14.76 6.81 -9.94
N PRO A 228 -15.19 6.05 -10.96
CA PRO A 228 -16.39 6.39 -11.70
C PRO A 228 -17.63 6.24 -10.80
N PRO A 229 -18.64 7.10 -10.98
CA PRO A 229 -19.91 6.95 -10.28
C PRO A 229 -20.62 5.67 -10.74
N PHE A 230 -21.57 5.22 -9.93
CA PHE A 230 -22.40 4.10 -10.30
C PHE A 230 -23.26 4.43 -11.53
N ALA A 231 -23.27 3.51 -12.50
CA ALA A 231 -24.05 3.68 -13.71
C ALA A 231 -25.46 3.08 -13.53
N PRO A 232 -26.50 3.62 -14.20
CA PRO A 232 -27.86 3.09 -14.09
C PRO A 232 -27.96 1.59 -14.38
N LYS A 233 -28.95 0.93 -13.77
CA LYS A 233 -29.21 -0.50 -13.95
C LYS A 233 -29.33 -0.84 -15.43
N GLY A 234 -28.50 -1.78 -15.91
CA GLY A 234 -28.45 -2.20 -17.31
C GLY A 234 -27.29 -1.61 -18.12
N THR A 235 -26.54 -0.66 -17.55
CA THR A 235 -25.31 -0.12 -18.16
C THR A 235 -24.06 -0.73 -17.54
N ARG A 236 -22.99 -0.86 -18.33
CA ARG A 236 -21.70 -1.36 -17.84
C ARG A 236 -20.95 -0.22 -17.15
N THR A 237 -20.79 -0.29 -15.83
CA THR A 237 -19.93 0.64 -15.10
C THR A 237 -18.46 0.25 -15.30
N PRO A 238 -17.55 1.20 -15.57
CA PRO A 238 -16.12 0.91 -15.59
C PRO A 238 -15.62 0.41 -14.22
N PRO A 239 -14.50 -0.36 -14.19
CA PRO A 239 -13.84 -0.67 -12.93
C PRO A 239 -13.36 0.61 -12.22
N PRO A 240 -13.23 0.60 -10.88
CA PRO A 240 -12.59 1.70 -10.17
C PRO A 240 -11.15 1.90 -10.66
N THR A 241 -10.67 3.14 -10.57
CA THR A 241 -9.27 3.47 -10.84
C THR A 241 -8.43 3.17 -9.60
N ILE A 242 -8.93 3.55 -8.43
CA ILE A 242 -8.28 3.45 -7.13
C ILE A 242 -8.81 2.24 -6.36
N TYR A 243 -7.88 1.40 -5.90
CA TYR A 243 -8.11 0.28 -5.01
C TYR A 243 -7.36 0.52 -3.70
N ASN A 244 -8.05 0.45 -2.56
CA ASN A 244 -7.39 0.47 -1.25
C ASN A 244 -7.08 -0.95 -0.78
N THR A 245 -6.03 -1.11 0.04
CA THR A 245 -5.56 -2.41 0.52
C THR A 245 -5.94 -2.64 1.99
N TYR A 246 -6.55 -3.80 2.27
CA TYR A 246 -6.96 -4.20 3.60
C TYR A 246 -6.13 -5.41 4.05
N GLN A 247 -5.45 -5.25 5.18
CA GLN A 247 -4.57 -6.26 5.77
C GLN A 247 -5.33 -7.06 6.82
N MET A 248 -5.76 -8.26 6.48
CA MET A 248 -6.66 -9.07 7.32
C MET A 248 -5.98 -9.75 8.50
N TYR A 249 -4.67 -9.55 8.70
CA TYR A 249 -3.99 -9.86 9.95
C TYR A 249 -4.28 -8.85 11.08
N LEU A 250 -4.79 -7.66 10.77
CA LEU A 250 -5.13 -6.65 11.78
C LEU A 250 -6.51 -6.93 12.36
N LYS A 251 -6.62 -6.80 13.69
CA LYS A 251 -7.87 -7.05 14.43
C LYS A 251 -9.02 -6.12 14.04
N ASP A 252 -8.71 -4.91 13.57
CA ASP A 252 -9.69 -3.87 13.18
C ASP A 252 -10.19 -3.99 11.73
N SER A 253 -9.49 -4.74 10.88
CA SER A 253 -9.64 -4.60 9.43
C SER A 253 -10.95 -5.13 8.88
N THR A 254 -11.58 -6.10 9.54
CA THR A 254 -12.93 -6.57 9.17
C THR A 254 -13.98 -5.47 9.36
N GLU A 255 -13.95 -4.76 10.50
CA GLU A 255 -14.89 -3.67 10.77
C GLU A 255 -14.64 -2.49 9.84
N ARG A 256 -13.36 -2.10 9.67
CA ARG A 256 -12.96 -1.04 8.74
C ARG A 256 -13.41 -1.31 7.31
N LEU A 257 -13.21 -2.54 6.81
CA LEU A 257 -13.67 -2.94 5.48
C LEU A 257 -15.19 -2.81 5.31
N ALA A 258 -15.97 -3.21 6.32
CA ALA A 258 -17.43 -3.09 6.28
C ALA A 258 -17.86 -1.62 6.25
N LEU A 259 -17.29 -0.79 7.13
CA LEU A 259 -17.58 0.66 7.21
C LEU A 259 -17.26 1.39 5.91
N ASP A 260 -16.11 1.09 5.29
CA ASP A 260 -15.70 1.72 4.03
C ASP A 260 -16.55 1.25 2.85
N THR A 261 -16.97 -0.02 2.85
CA THR A 261 -17.91 -0.55 1.86
C THR A 261 -19.24 0.22 1.91
N ASP A 262 -19.78 0.44 3.11
CA ASP A 262 -21.01 1.21 3.30
C ASP A 262 -20.83 2.70 2.99
N ARG A 263 -19.67 3.27 3.34
CA ARG A 263 -19.32 4.67 3.00
C ARG A 263 -19.30 4.86 1.49
N ALA A 264 -18.69 3.93 0.74
CA ALA A 264 -18.65 4.00 -0.71
C ALA A 264 -20.03 3.81 -1.36
N ALA A 265 -20.87 2.95 -0.79
CA ALA A 265 -22.26 2.82 -1.23
C ALA A 265 -23.04 4.14 -1.08
N ARG A 266 -22.82 4.87 0.03
CA ARG A 266 -23.44 6.19 0.25
C ARG A 266 -22.89 7.30 -0.64
N SER A 267 -21.61 7.26 -1.00
CA SER A 267 -21.00 8.27 -1.89
C SER A 267 -21.37 8.08 -3.36
N GLY A 268 -21.91 6.91 -3.73
CA GLY A 268 -22.35 6.62 -5.10
C GLY A 268 -21.22 6.31 -6.08
N ASN A 269 -19.98 6.19 -5.60
CA ASN A 269 -18.81 5.87 -6.40
C ASN A 269 -18.45 4.39 -6.36
N ARG A 270 -17.72 3.93 -7.39
CA ARG A 270 -17.13 2.59 -7.38
C ARG A 270 -16.06 2.49 -6.28
N PHE A 271 -16.05 1.36 -5.58
CA PHE A 271 -15.16 1.00 -4.51
C PHE A 271 -14.23 -0.13 -4.97
N GLY A 272 -12.93 0.14 -4.96
CA GLY A 272 -11.89 -0.84 -5.28
C GLY A 272 -11.24 -1.35 -4.00
N VAL A 273 -11.16 -2.67 -3.84
CA VAL A 273 -10.57 -3.33 -2.66
C VAL A 273 -9.49 -4.32 -3.05
N LYS A 274 -8.36 -4.33 -2.37
CA LYS A 274 -7.36 -5.41 -2.39
C LYS A 274 -7.34 -6.03 -1.00
N ILE A 275 -7.59 -7.33 -0.91
CA ILE A 275 -7.48 -8.07 0.36
C ILE A 275 -6.15 -8.81 0.38
N VAL A 276 -5.37 -8.61 1.45
CA VAL A 276 -4.13 -9.32 1.75
C VAL A 276 -4.20 -9.88 3.18
N ARG A 277 -3.31 -10.80 3.55
CA ARG A 277 -3.11 -11.14 4.98
C ARG A 277 -2.36 -10.00 5.68
N GLY A 278 -1.13 -9.72 5.26
CA GLY A 278 -0.30 -8.64 5.80
C GLY A 278 1.17 -8.92 5.52
N ALA A 279 2.03 -7.90 5.65
CA ALA A 279 3.47 -8.02 5.38
C ALA A 279 4.37 -7.59 6.56
N TYR A 280 3.80 -6.97 7.61
CA TYR A 280 4.57 -6.31 8.68
C TYR A 280 4.41 -6.99 10.06
N MET A 281 4.03 -8.28 10.10
CA MET A 281 3.70 -9.03 11.32
C MET A 281 4.74 -8.93 12.44
N GLU A 282 6.02 -9.09 12.10
CA GLU A 282 7.12 -9.08 13.06
C GLU A 282 7.31 -7.67 13.64
N SER A 283 7.49 -6.67 12.77
CA SER A 283 7.66 -5.27 13.19
C SER A 283 6.47 -4.73 14.00
N GLU A 284 5.24 -5.16 13.69
CA GLU A 284 4.05 -4.77 14.46
C GLU A 284 4.04 -5.37 15.87
N ARG A 285 4.53 -6.61 16.05
CA ARG A 285 4.66 -7.23 17.37
C ARG A 285 5.78 -6.61 18.18
N GLU A 286 6.94 -6.42 17.58
CA GLU A 286 8.11 -5.76 18.22
C GLU A 286 7.72 -4.37 18.72
N ARG A 287 7.10 -3.54 17.86
CA ARG A 287 6.64 -2.20 18.25
C ARG A 287 5.60 -2.22 19.36
N ALA A 288 4.67 -3.17 19.35
CA ALA A 288 3.66 -3.27 20.41
C ALA A 288 4.30 -3.63 21.77
N GLU A 289 5.31 -4.50 21.77
CA GLU A 289 6.08 -4.87 22.96
C GLU A 289 6.90 -3.67 23.48
N GLU A 290 7.60 -2.96 22.60
CA GLU A 290 8.39 -1.75 22.95
C GLU A 290 7.51 -0.66 23.60
N LEU A 291 6.30 -0.46 23.10
CA LEU A 291 5.35 0.52 23.62
C LEU A 291 4.52 0.01 24.82
N GLY A 292 4.62 -1.28 25.15
CA GLY A 292 3.80 -1.90 26.21
C GLY A 292 2.30 -1.90 25.92
N ILE A 293 1.90 -1.91 24.64
CA ILE A 293 0.50 -1.90 24.20
C ILE A 293 0.08 -3.28 23.65
N PRO A 294 -1.23 -3.60 23.60
CA PRO A 294 -1.71 -4.81 22.95
C PRO A 294 -1.31 -4.86 21.46
N SER A 295 -0.90 -6.04 20.99
CA SER A 295 -0.58 -6.23 19.57
C SER A 295 -1.82 -5.97 18.69
N PRO A 296 -1.68 -5.15 17.61
CA PRO A 296 -2.79 -4.81 16.73
C PRO A 296 -3.18 -5.97 15.81
N ILE A 297 -2.34 -7.01 15.73
CA ILE A 297 -2.53 -8.16 14.85
C ILE A 297 -3.21 -9.32 15.58
N HIS A 298 -3.83 -10.21 14.83
CA HIS A 298 -4.45 -11.42 15.36
C HIS A 298 -3.45 -12.30 16.12
N ASP A 299 -3.96 -13.01 17.14
CA ASP A 299 -3.10 -13.77 18.07
C ASP A 299 -2.52 -15.01 17.38
N THR A 300 -3.29 -15.64 16.50
CA THR A 300 -2.85 -16.81 15.73
C THR A 300 -2.92 -16.57 14.22
N ARG A 301 -2.18 -17.41 13.47
CA ARG A 301 -2.27 -17.45 12.00
C ARG A 301 -3.65 -17.89 11.54
N GLU A 302 -4.26 -18.82 12.27
CA GLU A 302 -5.59 -19.35 11.99
C GLU A 302 -6.66 -18.26 12.13
N ASP A 303 -6.54 -17.36 13.11
CA ASP A 303 -7.40 -16.19 13.24
C ASP A 303 -7.26 -15.23 12.05
N THR A 304 -6.02 -14.99 11.59
CA THR A 304 -5.77 -14.21 10.36
C THR A 304 -6.42 -14.86 9.14
N HIS A 305 -6.36 -16.20 9.03
CA HIS A 305 -7.01 -16.93 7.96
C HIS A 305 -8.54 -16.82 8.04
N ALA A 306 -9.10 -16.90 9.24
CA ALA A 306 -10.54 -16.75 9.44
C ALA A 306 -11.02 -15.35 9.04
N ALA A 307 -10.31 -14.30 9.47
CA ALA A 307 -10.61 -12.91 9.08
C ALA A 307 -10.49 -12.70 7.56
N TYR A 308 -9.42 -13.22 6.94
CA TYR A 308 -9.21 -13.14 5.50
C TYR A 308 -10.33 -13.81 4.70
N ASN A 309 -10.73 -15.02 5.09
CA ASN A 309 -11.82 -15.74 4.43
C ASN A 309 -13.16 -15.05 4.63
N ALA A 310 -13.44 -14.56 5.84
CA ALA A 310 -14.67 -13.81 6.15
C ALA A 310 -14.77 -12.52 5.31
N ALA A 311 -13.66 -11.82 5.08
CA ALA A 311 -13.65 -10.64 4.20
C ALA A 311 -14.00 -10.99 2.74
N ILE A 312 -13.50 -12.11 2.22
CA ILE A 312 -13.84 -12.58 0.87
C ILE A 312 -15.33 -12.93 0.80
N GLU A 313 -15.84 -13.68 1.77
CA GLU A 313 -17.26 -14.06 1.83
C GLU A 313 -18.16 -12.82 1.91
N PHE A 314 -17.78 -11.84 2.75
CA PHE A 314 -18.47 -10.56 2.86
C PHE A 314 -18.52 -9.83 1.51
N LEU A 315 -17.38 -9.60 0.86
CA LEU A 315 -17.33 -8.89 -0.42
C LEU A 315 -18.05 -9.64 -1.55
N ALA A 316 -17.88 -10.96 -1.62
CA ALA A 316 -18.56 -11.81 -2.60
C ALA A 316 -20.09 -11.81 -2.38
N GLY A 317 -20.54 -11.87 -1.12
CA GLY A 317 -21.94 -11.78 -0.74
C GLY A 317 -22.57 -10.45 -1.17
N ARG A 318 -21.86 -9.33 -0.98
CA ARG A 318 -22.29 -8.00 -1.43
C ARG A 318 -22.43 -7.93 -2.95
N LEU A 319 -21.47 -8.47 -3.69
CA LEU A 319 -21.57 -8.56 -5.16
C LEU A 319 -22.77 -9.41 -5.60
N ALA A 320 -22.99 -10.56 -4.96
CA ALA A 320 -24.10 -11.47 -5.27
C ALA A 320 -25.48 -10.84 -4.98
N ALA A 321 -25.58 -10.02 -3.93
CA ALA A 321 -26.77 -9.23 -3.61
C ALA A 321 -27.06 -8.11 -4.62
N GLY A 322 -26.22 -7.94 -5.64
CA GLY A 322 -26.38 -6.92 -6.66
C GLY A 322 -25.97 -5.52 -6.19
N GLU A 323 -25.22 -5.45 -5.08
CA GLU A 323 -24.59 -4.21 -4.64
C GLU A 323 -23.38 -3.93 -5.55
N ARG A 324 -23.57 -2.98 -6.46
CA ARG A 324 -22.65 -2.73 -7.58
C ARG A 324 -21.59 -1.63 -7.41
N PRO A 325 -21.38 -0.97 -6.24
CA PRO A 325 -20.20 -0.12 -6.12
C PRO A 325 -18.90 -0.95 -6.10
N LEU A 326 -18.91 -2.25 -5.83
CA LEU A 326 -17.69 -2.97 -5.45
C LEU A 326 -16.91 -3.64 -6.61
N ALA A 327 -15.59 -3.61 -6.55
CA ALA A 327 -14.68 -4.51 -7.25
C ALA A 327 -13.53 -4.88 -6.30
N PHE A 328 -13.14 -6.17 -6.25
CA PHE A 328 -12.07 -6.57 -5.35
C PHE A 328 -11.06 -7.53 -5.98
N VAL A 329 -9.85 -7.52 -5.42
CA VAL A 329 -8.72 -8.39 -5.75
C VAL A 329 -8.37 -9.20 -4.51
N VAL A 330 -8.26 -10.52 -4.67
CA VAL A 330 -7.84 -11.46 -3.63
C VAL A 330 -6.36 -11.78 -3.85
N ALA A 331 -5.49 -11.35 -2.94
CA ALA A 331 -4.06 -11.64 -3.01
C ALA A 331 -3.69 -12.70 -1.96
N SER A 332 -3.41 -13.91 -2.43
CA SER A 332 -2.90 -15.04 -1.65
C SER A 332 -2.02 -15.93 -2.55
N HIS A 333 -1.07 -16.62 -1.94
CA HIS A 333 -0.37 -17.77 -2.50
C HIS A 333 -0.90 -19.06 -1.85
#